data_AF-A0A7S4FN03-F1
#
_entry.id   AF-A0A7S4FN03-F1
#
_cell.length_a   1.000
_cell.length_b   1.000
_cell.length_c   1.000
_cell.angle_alpha   90.00
_cell.angle_beta   90.00
_cell.angle_gamma   90.00
#
_symmetry.space_group_name_H-M   'P 1'
#
loop_
_entity.id
_entity.type
_entity.pdbx_description
1 polymer ?
#
loop_
_entity_poly.entity_id
_entity_poly.type
_entity_poly.pdbx_seq_one_letter_code
_entity_poly.pdbx_strand_id
1 'polypeptide(L)'
;DLGYERPEAAAQAQRAGDPPKRRSVTGSSVLSLAGQTDSPTTLTMSNSDTATVYQRLIKAARSGYKQSWLRHLHLCIQRQYLLEFTNKGLIISRLVLNLVNGLMTVTVYQFHGNEQYILRLRTALIFHVLMSKVISVVSHIGLFAQDRPIFYKQHAGHFFRSTNFWIAHNFFQLVVWGFLESGLLAAPIYWLTGFHKDFNKFLLFWMALYLLNLNSSVIFKVLAIICPTISMAQTMAGLVQVFFFLFSGYLQPWSVLPPGWLWIKWASPQSYAFSIMLINEFSGYEYTCNAHELAKAQGVCPYTTGDEYLG
;
A
#
# COMPACT_ATOMS: atom_id res chain seq x y z
N ASP A 1 -26.41 4.43 -63.42
CA ASP A 1 -25.95 5.19 -62.24
C ASP A 1 -24.77 4.50 -61.60
N LEU A 2 -23.56 4.86 -62.06
CA LEU A 2 -22.55 5.63 -61.30
C LEU A 2 -21.77 4.69 -60.37
N GLY A 3 -20.54 4.27 -60.67
CA GLY A 3 -19.42 5.05 -61.19
C GLY A 3 -18.37 5.13 -60.09
N TYR A 4 -17.45 4.16 -60.08
CA TYR A 4 -16.32 4.05 -59.16
C TYR A 4 -15.25 5.08 -59.52
N GLU A 5 -15.17 6.19 -58.76
CA GLU A 5 -14.15 7.23 -58.91
C GLU A 5 -12.99 7.11 -57.91
N ARG A 6 -11.83 7.56 -58.39
CA ARG A 6 -10.48 7.48 -57.82
C ARG A 6 -10.25 8.35 -56.56
N PRO A 7 -9.16 8.06 -55.82
CA PRO A 7 -8.73 8.80 -54.64
C PRO A 7 -7.88 10.01 -55.03
N GLU A 8 -8.50 11.18 -55.24
CA GLU A 8 -7.75 12.45 -55.39
C GLU A 8 -7.99 13.43 -54.23
N ALA A 9 -8.95 13.18 -53.35
CA ALA A 9 -9.21 14.04 -52.19
C ALA A 9 -8.22 13.87 -51.01
N ALA A 10 -7.42 12.80 -50.99
CA ALA A 10 -6.42 12.56 -49.93
C ALA A 10 -5.05 13.22 -50.22
N ALA A 11 -4.80 13.70 -51.44
CA ALA A 11 -3.50 14.22 -51.84
C ALA A 11 -3.37 15.76 -51.76
N GLN A 12 -4.47 16.50 -51.50
CA GLN A 12 -4.44 17.96 -51.42
C GLN A 12 -4.58 18.55 -50.01
N ALA A 13 -4.89 17.75 -48.99
CA ALA A 13 -4.93 18.21 -47.60
C ALA A 13 -3.54 18.24 -46.90
N GLN A 14 -2.46 17.90 -47.61
CA GLN A 14 -1.08 17.94 -47.10
C GLN A 14 -0.29 19.21 -47.50
N ARG A 15 -0.92 20.22 -48.12
CA ARG A 15 -0.21 21.42 -48.62
C ARG A 15 -0.51 22.76 -47.96
N ALA A 16 -1.30 22.84 -46.89
CA ALA A 16 -1.48 24.10 -46.17
C ALA A 16 -1.76 23.89 -44.68
N GLY A 17 -0.82 24.31 -43.82
CA GLY A 17 -1.02 24.37 -42.38
C GLY A 17 0.18 23.88 -41.59
N ASP A 18 1.24 24.70 -41.54
CA ASP A 18 2.36 24.49 -40.61
C ASP A 18 1.86 24.54 -39.15
N PRO A 19 2.11 23.52 -38.32
CA PRO A 19 1.80 23.58 -36.89
C PRO A 19 2.82 24.45 -36.13
N PRO A 20 2.42 25.14 -35.04
CA PRO A 20 3.32 26.01 -34.29
C PRO A 20 4.46 25.21 -33.65
N LYS A 21 5.71 25.53 -34.04
CA LYS A 21 6.94 24.97 -33.47
C LYS A 21 6.96 25.15 -31.95
N ARG A 22 6.81 24.03 -31.23
CA ARG A 22 7.13 23.90 -29.80
C ARG A 22 8.61 24.25 -29.62
N ARG A 23 8.92 25.36 -28.93
CA ARG A 23 10.28 25.74 -28.54
C ARG A 23 10.85 24.66 -27.61
N SER A 24 11.58 23.70 -28.17
CA SER A 24 12.51 22.88 -27.42
C SER A 24 13.70 23.78 -27.05
N VAL A 25 13.81 24.14 -25.77
CA VAL A 25 15.04 24.73 -25.22
C VAL A 25 16.04 23.58 -25.12
N THR A 26 16.57 23.24 -26.29
CA THR A 26 17.67 22.30 -26.50
C THR A 26 18.94 23.13 -26.39
N GLY A 27 19.91 22.66 -25.63
CA GLY A 27 21.13 23.40 -25.27
C GLY A 27 22.10 23.65 -26.44
N SER A 28 21.68 24.41 -27.46
CA SER A 28 22.54 24.86 -28.56
C SER A 28 22.83 26.36 -28.54
N SER A 29 22.19 27.16 -27.67
CA SER A 29 22.50 28.60 -27.55
C SER A 29 23.77 28.91 -26.74
N VAL A 30 24.47 27.90 -26.22
CA VAL A 30 25.81 28.08 -25.62
C VAL A 30 26.92 27.80 -26.64
N LEU A 31 26.58 27.26 -27.82
CA LEU A 31 27.56 26.83 -28.85
C LEU A 31 27.82 27.87 -29.95
N SER A 32 27.11 29.01 -29.98
CA SER A 32 27.30 30.03 -31.02
C SER A 32 28.31 31.13 -30.68
N LEU A 33 29.06 30.99 -29.57
CA LEU A 33 30.20 31.86 -29.23
C LEU A 33 31.56 31.19 -29.49
N ALA A 34 31.57 29.96 -30.00
CA ALA A 34 32.77 29.16 -30.25
C ALA A 34 33.12 29.10 -31.75
N GLY A 35 33.18 30.25 -32.41
CA GLY A 35 33.39 30.30 -33.86
C GLY A 35 34.06 31.57 -34.35
N GLN A 36 35.22 31.93 -33.80
CA GLN A 36 36.33 32.58 -34.53
C GLN A 36 37.44 32.96 -33.57
N THR A 37 38.53 32.20 -33.62
CA THR A 37 39.91 32.69 -33.46
C THR A 37 40.85 31.56 -33.86
N ASP A 38 41.74 31.87 -34.79
CA ASP A 38 42.86 31.04 -35.19
C ASP A 38 43.73 30.66 -33.98
N SER A 39 44.45 29.54 -34.09
CA SER A 39 45.45 28.98 -33.15
C SER A 39 44.90 28.26 -31.89
N PRO A 40 45.54 27.15 -31.45
CA PRO A 40 45.10 26.35 -30.31
C PRO A 40 45.48 27.08 -29.02
N THR A 41 44.74 28.13 -28.67
CA THR A 41 44.84 28.73 -27.35
C THR A 41 44.06 27.82 -26.41
N THR A 42 44.81 26.97 -25.69
CA THR A 42 44.31 26.20 -24.56
C THR A 42 43.63 27.19 -23.61
N LEU A 43 42.29 27.28 -23.63
CA LEU A 43 41.53 27.90 -22.55
C LEU A 43 41.65 26.96 -21.35
N THR A 44 42.82 26.99 -20.71
CA THR A 44 42.98 26.52 -19.35
C THR A 44 42.05 27.40 -18.52
N MET A 45 40.84 26.93 -18.22
CA MET A 45 40.12 27.43 -17.07
C MET A 45 41.12 27.39 -15.92
N SER A 46 41.46 28.55 -15.36
CA SER A 46 42.39 28.63 -14.25
C SER A 46 41.91 27.65 -13.17
N ASN A 47 42.82 26.86 -12.60
CA ASN A 47 42.51 25.96 -11.48
C ASN A 47 41.80 26.69 -10.32
N SER A 48 41.91 28.02 -10.23
CA SER A 48 41.18 28.86 -9.28
C SER A 48 39.66 28.91 -9.53
N ASP A 49 39.23 28.88 -10.79
CA ASP A 49 37.84 29.09 -11.18
C ASP A 49 37.03 27.81 -11.06
N THR A 50 37.64 26.67 -11.40
CA THR A 50 37.08 25.34 -11.12
C THR A 50 37.01 25.07 -9.62
N ALA A 51 38.05 25.40 -8.86
CA ALA A 51 38.06 25.24 -7.40
C ALA A 51 37.00 26.12 -6.70
N THR A 52 36.80 27.36 -7.16
CA THR A 52 35.76 28.26 -6.59
C THR A 52 34.34 27.82 -6.95
N VAL A 53 34.11 27.30 -8.16
CA VAL A 53 32.82 26.69 -8.53
C VAL A 53 32.56 25.44 -7.67
N TYR A 54 33.54 24.56 -7.52
CA TYR A 54 33.43 23.39 -6.63
C TYR A 54 33.16 23.80 -5.18
N GLN A 55 33.86 24.82 -4.66
CA GLN A 55 33.59 25.33 -3.31
C GLN A 55 32.20 25.95 -3.17
N ARG A 56 31.69 26.65 -4.17
CA ARG A 56 30.31 27.17 -4.17
C ARG A 56 29.28 26.05 -4.19
N LEU A 57 29.51 25.00 -4.98
CA LEU A 57 28.66 23.79 -4.99
C LEU A 57 28.71 23.07 -3.65
N ILE A 58 29.89 22.91 -3.05
CA ILE A 58 30.07 22.32 -1.71
C ILE A 58 29.41 23.19 -0.63
N LYS A 59 29.50 24.52 -0.72
CA LYS A 59 28.88 25.47 0.22
C LYS A 59 27.36 25.53 0.06
N ALA A 60 26.85 25.40 -1.16
CA ALA A 60 25.43 25.24 -1.45
C ALA A 60 24.90 23.88 -0.96
N ALA A 61 25.67 22.80 -1.11
CA ALA A 61 25.37 21.49 -0.55
C ALA A 61 25.47 21.46 0.99
N ARG A 62 26.36 22.27 1.59
CA ARG A 62 26.51 22.46 3.04
C ARG A 62 25.52 23.46 3.64
N SER A 63 24.84 24.26 2.83
CA SER A 63 23.82 25.19 3.31
C SER A 63 22.67 24.37 3.90
N GLY A 64 22.71 24.16 5.21
CA GLY A 64 21.69 23.43 5.95
C GLY A 64 20.29 24.01 5.74
N TYR A 65 19.28 23.22 6.09
CA TYR A 65 17.87 23.61 5.95
C TYR A 65 17.58 24.91 6.70
N LYS A 66 17.18 25.96 5.97
CA LYS A 66 16.98 27.32 6.50
C LYS A 66 15.76 27.46 7.43
N GLN A 67 14.79 26.55 7.39
CA GLN A 67 13.58 26.64 8.23
C GLN A 67 13.59 25.64 9.39
N SER A 68 12.80 25.99 10.42
CA SER A 68 12.49 25.11 11.55
C SER A 68 11.88 23.78 11.10
N TRP A 69 12.20 22.71 11.83
CA TRP A 69 11.81 21.34 11.51
C TRP A 69 10.30 21.15 11.39
N LEU A 70 9.53 21.71 12.34
CA LEU A 70 8.06 21.61 12.37
C LEU A 70 7.41 22.35 11.20
N ARG A 71 7.92 23.55 10.87
CA ARG A 71 7.43 24.33 9.74
C ARG A 71 7.67 23.60 8.43
N HIS A 72 8.85 22.99 8.27
CA HIS A 72 9.12 22.13 7.12
C HIS A 72 8.22 20.89 7.08
N LEU A 73 7.97 20.24 8.21
CA LEU A 73 7.07 19.08 8.27
C LEU A 73 5.65 19.46 7.83
N HIS A 74 5.10 20.56 8.36
CA HIS A 74 3.78 21.05 8.00
C HIS A 74 3.65 21.35 6.50
N LEU A 75 4.68 21.98 5.89
CA LEU A 75 4.69 22.23 4.45
C LEU A 75 4.74 20.93 3.63
N CYS A 76 5.52 19.93 4.06
CA CYS A 76 5.54 18.62 3.41
C CYS A 76 4.18 17.92 3.51
N ILE A 77 3.52 18.01 4.66
CA ILE A 77 2.17 17.50 4.90
C ILE A 77 1.17 18.17 3.96
N GLN A 78 1.12 19.50 3.92
CA GLN A 78 0.21 20.24 3.04
C GLN A 78 0.43 19.88 1.57
N ARG A 79 1.69 19.73 1.15
CA ARG A 79 2.02 19.31 -0.21
C ARG A 79 1.53 17.90 -0.51
N GLN A 80 1.77 16.94 0.39
CA GLN A 80 1.33 15.55 0.19
C GLN A 80 -0.20 15.47 0.08
N TYR A 81 -0.90 16.21 0.95
CA TYR A 81 -2.36 16.33 0.88
C TYR A 81 -2.84 16.83 -0.50
N LEU A 82 -2.24 17.89 -1.03
CA LEU A 82 -2.61 18.44 -2.34
C LEU A 82 -2.33 17.47 -3.50
N LEU A 83 -1.21 16.74 -3.44
CA LEU A 83 -0.87 15.72 -4.44
C LEU A 83 -1.89 14.58 -4.45
N GLU A 84 -2.26 14.08 -3.28
CA GLU A 84 -3.26 13.03 -3.13
C GLU A 84 -4.66 13.52 -3.53
N PHE A 85 -5.02 14.74 -3.15
CA PHE A 85 -6.31 15.32 -3.50
C PHE A 85 -6.43 15.72 -4.97
N THR A 86 -5.32 15.87 -5.69
CA THR A 86 -5.34 16.03 -7.15
C THR A 86 -5.57 14.68 -7.83
N ASN A 87 -4.96 13.61 -7.32
CA ASN A 87 -5.10 12.25 -7.83
C ASN A 87 -6.26 11.48 -7.17
N LYS A 88 -7.46 12.08 -7.11
CA LYS A 88 -8.63 11.48 -6.45
C LYS A 88 -9.04 10.13 -7.03
N GLY A 89 -8.85 9.93 -8.34
CA GLY A 89 -9.26 8.71 -9.02
C GLY A 89 -8.62 7.44 -8.44
N LEU A 90 -7.34 7.50 -8.08
CA LEU A 90 -6.62 6.37 -7.46
C LEU A 90 -7.10 6.07 -6.05
N ILE A 91 -7.46 7.10 -5.28
CA ILE A 91 -7.93 6.93 -3.90
C ILE A 91 -9.36 6.39 -3.92
N ILE A 92 -10.22 6.96 -4.76
CA ILE A 92 -11.61 6.52 -4.91
C ILE A 92 -11.65 5.07 -5.39
N SER A 93 -10.84 4.68 -6.39
CA SER A 93 -10.81 3.30 -6.88
C SER A 93 -10.39 2.31 -5.79
N ARG A 94 -9.44 2.68 -4.93
CA ARG A 94 -9.03 1.87 -3.78
C ARG A 94 -10.13 1.73 -2.72
N LEU A 95 -10.82 2.83 -2.40
CA LEU A 95 -11.95 2.80 -1.46
C LEU A 95 -13.10 1.94 -2.00
N VAL A 96 -13.45 2.10 -3.28
CA VAL A 96 -14.47 1.29 -3.95
C VAL A 96 -14.06 -0.18 -3.99
N LEU A 97 -12.80 -0.50 -4.31
CA LEU A 97 -12.31 -1.87 -4.34
C LEU A 97 -12.40 -2.55 -2.96
N ASN A 98 -12.04 -1.85 -1.88
CA ASN A 98 -12.17 -2.39 -0.52
C ASN A 98 -13.65 -2.59 -0.13
N LEU A 99 -14.53 -1.68 -0.52
CA LEU A 99 -15.98 -1.82 -0.29
C LEU A 99 -16.58 -3.00 -1.06
N VAL A 100 -16.26 -3.13 -2.35
CA VAL A 100 -16.69 -4.25 -3.19
C VAL A 100 -16.16 -5.58 -2.65
N ASN A 101 -14.89 -5.62 -2.23
CA ASN A 101 -14.32 -6.80 -1.59
C ASN A 101 -15.10 -7.18 -0.31
N GLY A 102 -15.43 -6.21 0.55
CA GLY A 102 -16.23 -6.46 1.75
C GLY A 102 -17.63 -7.00 1.45
N LEU A 103 -18.32 -6.42 0.46
CA LEU A 103 -19.64 -6.90 0.02
C LEU A 103 -19.56 -8.30 -0.60
N MET A 104 -18.54 -8.57 -1.41
CA MET A 104 -18.30 -9.89 -1.99
C MET A 104 -18.03 -10.93 -0.90
N THR A 105 -17.27 -10.59 0.13
CA THR A 105 -17.05 -11.50 1.26
C THR A 105 -18.37 -11.84 1.97
N VAL A 106 -19.24 -10.86 2.20
CA VAL A 106 -20.55 -11.09 2.86
C VAL A 106 -21.45 -12.03 2.05
N THR A 107 -21.46 -11.93 0.72
CA THR A 107 -22.30 -12.81 -0.11
C THR A 107 -21.79 -14.25 -0.11
N VAL A 108 -20.47 -14.45 0.01
CA VAL A 108 -19.86 -15.78 0.07
C VAL A 108 -20.07 -16.44 1.43
N TYR A 109 -19.92 -15.68 2.52
CA TYR A 109 -20.01 -16.20 3.88
C TYR A 109 -21.37 -15.87 4.49
N GLN A 110 -22.39 -16.67 4.17
CA GLN A 110 -23.72 -16.53 4.76
C GLN A 110 -23.89 -17.57 5.88
N PHE A 111 -24.15 -17.12 7.11
CA PHE A 111 -24.32 -18.03 8.26
C PHE A 111 -25.69 -18.70 8.22
N HIS A 112 -25.73 -19.90 7.65
CA HIS A 112 -26.91 -20.76 7.65
C HIS A 112 -26.51 -22.18 8.02
N GLY A 113 -27.30 -22.83 8.88
CA GLY A 113 -27.11 -24.23 9.28
C GLY A 113 -26.68 -24.40 10.73
N ASN A 114 -25.87 -25.42 10.99
CA ASN A 114 -25.52 -25.85 12.35
C ASN A 114 -24.53 -24.91 13.04
N GLU A 115 -24.65 -24.76 14.36
CA GLU A 115 -23.79 -23.90 15.18
C GLU A 115 -22.29 -24.25 15.07
N GLN A 116 -21.91 -25.53 15.08
CA GLN A 116 -20.50 -25.92 14.94
C GLN A 116 -19.93 -25.66 13.54
N TYR A 117 -20.79 -25.71 12.52
CA TYR A 117 -20.41 -25.31 11.17
C TYR A 117 -20.22 -23.79 11.09
N ILE A 118 -21.12 -23.02 11.70
CA ILE A 118 -21.04 -21.56 11.76
C ILE A 118 -19.78 -21.11 12.51
N LEU A 119 -19.41 -21.76 13.62
CA LEU A 119 -18.15 -21.55 14.35
C LEU A 119 -16.92 -21.61 13.42
N ARG A 120 -16.76 -22.73 12.70
CA ARG A 120 -15.65 -22.88 11.74
C ARG A 120 -15.72 -21.86 10.60
N LEU A 121 -16.93 -21.56 10.12
CA LEU A 121 -17.16 -20.61 9.05
C LEU A 121 -16.80 -19.17 9.47
N ARG A 122 -17.05 -18.78 10.73
CA ARG A 122 -16.62 -17.48 11.31
C ARG A 122 -15.10 -17.38 11.37
N THR A 123 -14.42 -18.41 11.82
CA THR A 123 -12.95 -18.45 11.84
C THR A 123 -12.36 -18.34 10.43
N ALA A 124 -12.93 -19.08 9.46
CA ALA A 124 -12.53 -19.02 8.06
C ALA A 124 -12.76 -17.63 7.44
N LEU A 125 -13.90 -17.00 7.77
CA LEU A 125 -14.21 -15.63 7.37
C LEU A 125 -13.18 -14.64 7.91
N ILE A 126 -12.87 -14.68 9.20
CA ILE A 126 -11.85 -13.80 9.82
C ILE A 126 -10.51 -13.96 9.09
N PHE A 127 -10.08 -15.21 8.83
CA PHE A 127 -8.86 -15.47 8.08
C PHE A 127 -8.94 -14.88 6.65
N HIS A 128 -10.03 -15.11 5.92
CA HIS A 128 -10.23 -14.57 4.56
C HIS A 128 -10.18 -13.04 4.51
N VAL A 129 -10.77 -12.35 5.50
CA VAL A 129 -10.75 -10.88 5.59
C VAL A 129 -9.34 -10.36 5.82
N LEU A 130 -8.57 -11.01 6.72
CA LEU A 130 -7.15 -10.69 6.92
C LEU A 130 -6.34 -10.95 5.64
N MET A 131 -6.60 -12.06 4.95
CA MET A 131 -5.92 -12.40 3.70
C MET A 131 -6.14 -11.30 2.66
N SER A 132 -7.41 -11.00 2.36
CA SER A 132 -7.79 -10.04 1.34
C SER A 132 -7.29 -8.63 1.69
N LYS A 133 -7.28 -8.25 2.97
CA LYS A 133 -6.73 -6.97 3.40
C LYS A 133 -5.26 -6.84 3.08
N VAL A 134 -4.42 -7.84 3.41
CA VAL A 134 -2.97 -7.73 3.14
C VAL A 134 -2.68 -7.80 1.64
N ILE A 135 -3.43 -8.60 0.86
CA ILE A 135 -3.29 -8.63 -0.61
C ILE A 135 -3.53 -7.23 -1.21
N SER A 136 -4.54 -6.51 -0.72
CA SER A 136 -4.81 -5.14 -1.14
C SER A 136 -3.60 -4.22 -0.91
N VAL A 137 -2.88 -4.39 0.21
CA VAL A 137 -1.71 -3.56 0.56
C VAL A 137 -0.51 -3.79 -0.36
N VAL A 138 -0.36 -4.96 -0.98
CA VAL A 138 0.71 -5.22 -1.97
C VAL A 138 0.65 -4.25 -3.14
N SER A 139 -0.57 -3.83 -3.54
CA SER A 139 -0.74 -2.85 -4.61
C SER A 139 -0.12 -1.49 -4.30
N HIS A 140 0.05 -1.14 -3.00
CA HIS A 140 0.62 0.14 -2.59
C HIS A 140 2.12 0.24 -2.90
N ILE A 141 2.81 -0.89 -3.08
CA ILE A 141 4.23 -0.94 -3.47
C ILE A 141 4.45 -0.22 -4.79
N GLY A 142 3.56 -0.44 -5.76
CA GLY A 142 3.66 0.18 -7.09
C GLY A 142 3.56 1.71 -7.03
N LEU A 143 2.59 2.20 -6.25
CA LEU A 143 2.38 3.64 -6.04
C LEU A 143 3.60 4.29 -5.37
N PHE A 144 4.08 3.69 -4.28
CA PHE A 144 5.27 4.19 -3.60
C PHE A 144 6.50 4.16 -4.51
N ALA A 145 6.64 3.11 -5.32
CA ALA A 145 7.79 2.97 -6.20
C ALA A 145 7.83 4.02 -7.33
N GLN A 146 6.68 4.47 -7.82
CA GLN A 146 6.57 5.55 -8.80
C GLN A 146 6.96 6.92 -8.22
N ASP A 147 6.74 7.13 -6.92
CA ASP A 147 7.08 8.38 -6.23
C ASP A 147 8.59 8.51 -5.90
N ARG A 148 9.32 7.39 -5.80
CA ARG A 148 10.76 7.34 -5.47
C ARG A 148 11.67 8.22 -6.35
N PRO A 149 11.63 8.18 -7.70
CA PRO A 149 12.52 9.01 -8.52
C PRO A 149 12.27 10.51 -8.35
N ILE A 150 11.01 10.90 -8.14
CA ILE A 150 10.63 12.29 -7.86
C ILE A 150 11.24 12.73 -6.53
N PHE A 151 11.15 11.87 -5.51
CA PHE A 151 11.77 12.11 -4.22
C PHE A 151 13.29 12.29 -4.36
N TYR A 152 14.01 11.39 -5.05
CA TYR A 152 15.47 11.50 -5.17
C TYR A 152 15.92 12.78 -5.88
N LYS A 153 15.22 13.18 -6.95
CA LYS A 153 15.52 14.43 -7.65
C LYS A 153 15.35 15.66 -6.75
N GLN A 154 14.31 15.68 -5.93
CA GLN A 154 14.02 16.81 -5.04
C GLN A 154 14.87 16.78 -3.76
N HIS A 155 15.25 15.59 -3.29
CA HIS A 155 16.15 15.45 -2.16
C HIS A 155 17.58 15.89 -2.54
N ALA A 156 18.05 15.56 -3.74
CA ALA A 156 19.34 16.04 -4.27
C ALA A 156 19.41 17.56 -4.40
N GLY A 157 18.26 18.23 -4.63
CA GLY A 157 18.14 19.69 -4.58
C GLY A 157 18.03 20.30 -3.18
N HIS A 158 18.18 19.50 -2.12
CA HIS A 158 18.04 19.91 -0.72
C HIS A 158 16.72 20.62 -0.37
N PHE A 159 15.65 20.35 -1.12
CA PHE A 159 14.33 20.99 -0.90
C PHE A 159 13.67 20.57 0.42
N PHE A 160 13.89 19.33 0.88
CA PHE A 160 13.33 18.82 2.13
C PHE A 160 14.21 17.75 2.77
N ARG A 161 14.03 17.55 4.08
CA ARG A 161 14.63 16.45 4.86
C ARG A 161 13.92 15.14 4.54
N SER A 162 14.68 14.05 4.42
CA SER A 162 14.13 12.71 4.16
C SER A 162 13.15 12.26 5.24
N THR A 163 13.44 12.58 6.50
CA THR A 163 12.58 12.26 7.66
C THR A 163 11.22 12.93 7.56
N ASN A 164 11.18 14.22 7.18
CA ASN A 164 9.93 14.97 7.07
C ASN A 164 9.05 14.44 5.94
N PHE A 165 9.66 14.07 4.80
CA PHE A 165 8.94 13.47 3.70
C PHE A 165 8.34 12.11 4.11
N TRP A 166 9.12 11.26 4.76
CA TRP A 166 8.64 9.94 5.18
C TRP A 166 7.48 10.04 6.18
N ILE A 167 7.57 10.94 7.16
CA ILE A 167 6.47 11.19 8.11
C ILE A 167 5.24 11.74 7.39
N ALA A 168 5.39 12.77 6.56
CA ALA A 168 4.28 13.39 5.85
C ALA A 168 3.56 12.39 4.92
N HIS A 169 4.33 11.58 4.20
CA HIS A 169 3.80 10.58 3.28
C HIS A 169 3.06 9.45 4.00
N ASN A 170 3.59 8.94 5.11
CA ASN A 170 2.93 7.88 5.87
C ASN A 170 1.71 8.39 6.65
N PHE A 171 1.72 9.65 7.11
CA PHE A 171 0.59 10.21 7.85
C PHE A 171 -0.70 10.20 7.01
N PHE A 172 -0.70 10.77 5.80
CA PHE A 172 -1.93 10.78 4.99
C PHE A 172 -2.30 9.40 4.46
N GLN A 173 -1.36 8.71 3.81
CA GLN A 173 -1.64 7.40 3.22
C GLN A 173 -2.08 6.37 4.25
N LEU A 174 -1.37 6.26 5.37
CA LEU A 174 -1.59 5.18 6.31
C LEU A 174 -2.65 5.56 7.36
N VAL A 175 -2.60 6.78 7.91
CA VAL A 175 -3.50 7.17 9.00
C VAL A 175 -4.87 7.59 8.48
N VAL A 176 -4.94 8.46 7.48
CA VAL A 176 -6.24 8.96 7.00
C VAL A 176 -6.88 7.95 6.06
N TRP A 177 -6.20 7.59 4.97
CA TRP A 177 -6.77 6.70 3.97
C TRP A 177 -6.81 5.24 4.43
N GLY A 178 -5.76 4.75 5.08
CA GLY A 178 -5.74 3.38 5.61
C GLY A 178 -6.83 3.11 6.65
N PHE A 179 -7.19 4.10 7.47
CA PHE A 179 -8.29 4.01 8.43
C PHE A 179 -9.64 3.91 7.73
N LEU A 180 -9.90 4.77 6.73
CA LEU A 180 -11.12 4.74 5.92
C LEU A 180 -11.24 3.44 5.12
N GLU A 181 -10.17 2.99 4.45
CA GLU A 181 -10.15 1.73 3.69
C GLU A 181 -10.43 0.53 4.58
N SER A 182 -9.87 0.50 5.79
CA SER A 182 -10.10 -0.59 6.74
C SER A 182 -11.53 -0.56 7.28
N GLY A 183 -12.11 0.62 7.47
CA GLY A 183 -13.49 0.78 7.93
C GLY A 183 -14.51 0.38 6.86
N LEU A 184 -14.27 0.75 5.60
CA LEU A 184 -15.12 0.37 4.47
C LEU A 184 -15.11 -1.13 4.19
N LEU A 185 -13.99 -1.81 4.46
CA LEU A 185 -13.94 -3.27 4.42
C LEU A 185 -14.68 -3.86 5.63
N ALA A 186 -14.39 -3.39 6.84
CA ALA A 186 -14.90 -3.95 8.09
C ALA A 186 -16.42 -3.78 8.25
N ALA A 187 -16.98 -2.62 7.90
CA ALA A 187 -18.38 -2.29 8.12
C ALA A 187 -19.37 -3.27 7.46
N PRO A 188 -19.33 -3.53 6.14
CA PRO A 188 -20.27 -4.48 5.52
C PRO A 188 -20.10 -5.88 6.11
N ILE A 189 -18.86 -6.34 6.34
CA ILE A 189 -18.60 -7.65 6.91
C ILE A 189 -19.20 -7.76 8.32
N TYR A 190 -18.92 -6.82 9.21
CA TYR A 190 -19.38 -6.93 10.58
C TYR A 190 -20.92 -6.90 10.69
N TRP A 191 -21.54 -5.93 10.01
CA TRP A 191 -22.97 -5.70 10.13
C TRP A 191 -23.84 -6.67 9.32
N LEU A 192 -23.39 -7.09 8.14
CA LEU A 192 -24.20 -7.95 7.27
C LEU A 192 -23.99 -9.45 7.50
N THR A 193 -22.80 -9.86 7.96
CA THR A 193 -22.56 -11.28 8.21
C THR A 193 -23.22 -11.77 9.50
N GLY A 194 -23.58 -10.87 10.42
CA GLY A 194 -24.23 -11.24 11.68
C GLY A 194 -23.26 -11.55 12.81
N PHE A 195 -22.14 -10.82 12.87
CA PHE A 195 -21.29 -10.77 14.06
C PHE A 195 -22.05 -10.19 15.26
N HIS A 196 -21.49 -10.33 16.46
CA HIS A 196 -22.09 -9.78 17.68
C HIS A 196 -22.37 -8.29 17.57
N LYS A 197 -23.58 -7.84 17.89
CA LYS A 197 -24.05 -6.47 17.61
C LYS A 197 -23.52 -5.39 18.58
N ASP A 198 -22.35 -5.63 19.17
CA ASP A 198 -21.71 -4.70 20.11
C ASP A 198 -20.78 -3.73 19.38
N PHE A 199 -20.95 -2.43 19.62
CA PHE A 199 -20.10 -1.40 19.02
C PHE A 199 -18.63 -1.51 19.45
N ASN A 200 -18.38 -1.89 20.71
CA ASN A 200 -17.02 -2.06 21.22
C ASN A 200 -16.27 -3.19 20.50
N LYS A 201 -16.96 -4.30 20.20
CA LYS A 201 -16.40 -5.43 19.46
C LYS A 201 -16.17 -5.09 18.00
N PHE A 202 -17.05 -4.28 17.38
CA PHE A 202 -16.82 -3.71 16.06
C PHE A 202 -15.56 -2.84 16.01
N LEU A 203 -15.40 -1.94 17.00
CA LEU A 203 -14.25 -1.04 17.07
C LEU A 203 -12.94 -1.83 17.19
N LEU A 204 -12.89 -2.87 18.01
CA LEU A 204 -11.72 -3.75 18.14
C LEU A 204 -11.41 -4.48 16.83
N PHE A 205 -12.43 -5.03 16.16
CA PHE A 205 -12.28 -5.69 14.86
C PHE A 205 -11.71 -4.73 13.79
N TRP A 206 -12.26 -3.52 13.72
CA TRP A 206 -11.79 -2.49 12.78
C TRP A 206 -10.37 -2.02 13.11
N MET A 207 -10.06 -1.78 14.39
CA MET A 207 -8.71 -1.37 14.80
C MET A 207 -7.68 -2.46 14.54
N ALA A 208 -8.02 -3.74 14.70
CA ALA A 208 -7.14 -4.84 14.34
C ALA A 208 -6.82 -4.86 12.83
N LEU A 209 -7.81 -4.63 11.96
CA LEU A 209 -7.59 -4.50 10.51
C LEU A 209 -6.74 -3.27 10.16
N TYR A 210 -6.98 -2.15 10.84
CA TYR A 210 -6.22 -0.93 10.64
C TYR A 210 -4.75 -1.10 11.05
N LEU A 211 -4.47 -1.67 12.23
CA LEU A 211 -3.10 -1.95 12.69
C LEU A 211 -2.38 -2.92 11.77
N LEU A 212 -3.07 -3.93 11.25
CA LEU A 212 -2.52 -4.83 10.24
C LEU A 212 -2.14 -4.09 8.96
N ASN A 213 -3.01 -3.18 8.49
CA ASN A 213 -2.75 -2.35 7.33
C ASN A 213 -1.52 -1.46 7.51
N LEU A 214 -1.38 -0.81 8.67
CA LEU A 214 -0.22 0.01 9.02
C LEU A 214 1.07 -0.81 8.96
N ASN A 215 1.12 -1.93 9.68
CA ASN A 215 2.32 -2.78 9.78
C ASN A 215 2.71 -3.35 8.41
N SER A 216 1.75 -3.92 7.68
CA SER A 216 2.00 -4.51 6.36
C SER A 216 2.48 -3.46 5.36
N SER A 217 1.91 -2.25 5.41
CA SER A 217 2.33 -1.16 4.51
C SER A 217 3.77 -0.73 4.76
N VAL A 218 4.22 -0.67 6.01
CA VAL A 218 5.60 -0.31 6.34
C VAL A 218 6.57 -1.41 5.88
N ILE A 219 6.27 -2.68 6.16
CA ILE A 219 7.09 -3.83 5.72
C ILE A 219 7.25 -3.81 4.19
N PHE A 220 6.15 -3.61 3.46
CA PHE A 220 6.17 -3.59 2.00
C PHE A 220 6.86 -2.35 1.43
N LYS A 221 6.77 -1.18 2.09
CA LYS A 221 7.56 0.00 1.70
C LYS A 221 9.06 -0.23 1.90
N VAL A 222 9.47 -0.91 2.96
CA VAL A 222 10.88 -1.29 3.18
C VAL A 222 11.36 -2.24 2.08
N LEU A 223 10.58 -3.27 1.74
CA LEU A 223 10.87 -4.15 0.60
C LEU A 223 10.98 -3.37 -0.71
N ALA A 224 10.07 -2.43 -0.94
CA ALA A 224 10.10 -1.57 -2.11
C ALA A 224 11.42 -0.79 -2.22
N ILE A 225 11.96 -0.28 -1.11
CA ILE A 225 13.23 0.47 -1.07
C ILE A 225 14.41 -0.43 -1.43
N ILE A 226 14.45 -1.65 -0.90
CA ILE A 226 15.53 -2.62 -1.13
C ILE A 226 15.54 -3.08 -2.59
N CYS A 227 14.37 -3.23 -3.21
CA CYS A 227 14.26 -3.72 -4.58
C CYS A 227 14.47 -2.61 -5.63
N PRO A 228 15.33 -2.82 -6.64
CA PRO A 228 15.51 -1.89 -7.77
C PRO A 228 14.31 -1.81 -8.71
N THR A 229 13.58 -2.91 -8.93
CA THR A 229 12.43 -2.95 -9.86
C THR A 229 11.11 -3.18 -9.12
N ILE A 230 10.02 -2.61 -9.67
CA ILE A 230 8.67 -2.70 -9.09
C ILE A 230 8.17 -4.15 -9.10
N SER A 231 8.35 -4.83 -10.24
CA SER A 231 7.92 -6.23 -10.40
C SER A 231 8.61 -7.14 -9.39
N MET A 232 9.92 -7.00 -9.17
CA MET A 232 10.63 -7.78 -8.17
C MET A 232 10.13 -7.49 -6.75
N ALA A 233 9.88 -6.22 -6.42
CA ALA A 233 9.33 -5.84 -5.12
C ALA A 233 7.95 -6.47 -4.85
N GLN A 234 7.06 -6.49 -5.85
CA GLN A 234 5.74 -7.11 -5.73
C GLN A 234 5.83 -8.63 -5.58
N THR A 235 6.71 -9.29 -6.35
CA THR A 235 6.94 -10.74 -6.22
C THR A 235 7.48 -11.09 -4.84
N MET A 236 8.48 -10.35 -4.35
CA MET A 236 9.04 -10.56 -3.01
C MET A 236 8.00 -10.32 -1.91
N ALA A 237 7.18 -9.27 -2.03
CA ALA A 237 6.09 -9.02 -1.08
C ALA A 237 5.06 -10.15 -1.08
N GLY A 238 4.73 -10.71 -2.25
CA GLY A 238 3.88 -11.89 -2.37
C GLY A 238 4.45 -13.10 -1.62
N LEU A 239 5.75 -13.39 -1.78
CA LEU A 239 6.41 -14.49 -1.06
C LEU A 239 6.41 -14.29 0.46
N VAL A 240 6.79 -13.09 0.91
CA VAL A 240 6.80 -12.74 2.34
C VAL A 240 5.41 -12.84 2.94
N GLN A 241 4.38 -12.42 2.20
CA GLN A 241 3.00 -12.51 2.64
C GLN A 241 2.51 -13.96 2.75
N VAL A 242 2.77 -14.81 1.76
CA VAL A 242 2.42 -16.24 1.81
C VAL A 242 3.12 -16.92 2.99
N PHE A 243 4.38 -16.57 3.23
CA PHE A 243 5.12 -17.07 4.38
C PHE A 243 4.45 -16.70 5.71
N PHE A 244 4.10 -15.42 5.92
CA PHE A 244 3.42 -15.00 7.16
C PHE A 244 2.00 -15.59 7.29
N PHE A 245 1.30 -15.85 6.19
CA PHE A 245 -0.02 -16.48 6.21
C PHE A 245 0.00 -17.94 6.62
N LEU A 246 1.03 -18.68 6.19
CA LEU A 246 1.22 -20.07 6.62
C LEU A 246 1.36 -20.16 8.14
N PHE A 247 2.04 -19.17 8.73
CA PHE A 247 2.25 -19.04 10.17
C PHE A 247 1.31 -18.01 10.81
N SER A 248 0.08 -17.86 10.35
CA SER A 248 -0.89 -16.96 11.01
C SER A 248 -1.61 -17.60 12.20
N GLY A 249 -1.53 -18.92 12.34
CA GLY A 249 -2.23 -19.70 13.36
C GLY A 249 -3.53 -20.37 12.89
N TYR A 250 -4.04 -20.01 11.70
CA TYR A 250 -5.20 -20.68 11.10
C TYR A 250 -4.83 -21.93 10.30
N LEU A 251 -3.86 -21.81 9.38
CA LEU A 251 -3.43 -22.92 8.52
C LEU A 251 -2.60 -23.96 9.28
N GLN A 252 -1.78 -23.48 10.22
CA GLN A 252 -0.99 -24.33 11.10
C GLN A 252 -1.17 -23.86 12.55
N PRO A 253 -1.79 -24.68 13.43
CA PRO A 253 -1.95 -24.35 14.84
C PRO A 253 -0.60 -24.27 15.57
N TRP A 254 -0.49 -23.34 16.51
CA TRP A 254 0.74 -23.10 17.28
C TRP A 254 1.22 -24.30 18.11
N SER A 255 0.30 -25.18 18.51
CA SER A 255 0.57 -26.39 19.32
C SER A 255 1.36 -27.46 18.57
N VAL A 256 1.30 -27.46 17.23
CA VAL A 256 1.95 -28.48 16.38
C VAL A 256 3.32 -28.01 15.89
N LEU A 257 3.66 -26.71 16.05
CA LEU A 257 4.94 -26.19 15.59
C LEU A 257 6.10 -26.66 16.48
N PRO A 258 7.21 -27.13 15.87
CA PRO A 258 8.44 -27.37 16.61
C PRO A 258 8.94 -26.10 17.33
N PRO A 259 9.58 -26.20 18.52
CA PRO A 259 10.01 -25.05 19.31
C PRO A 259 10.89 -24.05 18.54
N GLY A 260 11.72 -24.55 17.62
CA GLY A 260 12.61 -23.72 16.79
C GLY A 260 11.89 -22.79 15.80
N TRP A 261 10.61 -23.00 15.49
CA TRP A 261 9.81 -22.16 14.59
C TRP A 261 8.89 -21.20 15.32
N LEU A 262 8.85 -21.26 16.66
CA LEU A 262 7.93 -20.48 17.49
C LEU A 262 8.22 -18.97 17.44
N TRP A 263 9.45 -18.55 17.09
CA TRP A 263 9.82 -17.14 16.94
C TRP A 263 8.99 -16.43 15.85
N ILE A 264 8.53 -17.15 14.82
CA ILE A 264 7.76 -16.58 13.71
C ILE A 264 6.42 -16.03 14.20
N LYS A 265 5.84 -16.65 15.24
CA LYS A 265 4.64 -16.13 15.93
C LYS A 265 4.82 -14.68 16.34
N TRP A 266 5.98 -14.36 16.91
CA TRP A 266 6.30 -13.04 17.42
C TRP A 266 6.69 -12.04 16.33
N ALA A 267 7.17 -12.53 15.19
CA ALA A 267 7.53 -11.70 14.05
C ALA A 267 6.33 -11.34 13.15
N SER A 268 5.29 -12.19 13.12
CA SER A 268 4.17 -12.05 12.18
C SER A 268 3.07 -11.11 12.71
N PRO A 269 2.86 -9.91 12.12
CA PRO A 269 1.75 -9.04 12.51
C PRO A 269 0.38 -9.65 12.20
N GLN A 270 0.32 -10.58 11.24
CA GLN A 270 -0.90 -11.27 10.85
C GLN A 270 -1.38 -12.24 11.92
N SER A 271 -0.46 -12.92 12.62
CA SER A 271 -0.80 -13.78 13.76
C SER A 271 -1.49 -12.99 14.85
N TYR A 272 -0.95 -11.82 15.21
CA TYR A 272 -1.56 -10.96 16.22
C TYR A 272 -2.95 -10.47 15.81
N ALA A 273 -3.10 -9.98 14.57
CA ALA A 273 -4.39 -9.51 14.08
C ALA A 273 -5.44 -10.63 14.09
N PHE A 274 -5.05 -11.85 13.71
CA PHE A 274 -5.92 -13.02 13.74
C PHE A 274 -6.35 -13.39 15.16
N SER A 275 -5.41 -13.52 16.10
CA SER A 275 -5.72 -13.84 17.50
C SER A 275 -6.60 -12.78 18.16
N ILE A 276 -6.38 -11.49 17.90
CA ILE A 276 -7.22 -10.40 18.43
C ILE A 276 -8.66 -10.54 17.94
N MET A 277 -8.86 -10.80 16.63
CA MET A 277 -10.20 -10.95 16.06
C MET A 277 -10.91 -12.21 16.57
N LEU A 278 -10.19 -13.33 16.72
CA LEU A 278 -10.74 -14.56 17.28
C LEU A 278 -11.20 -14.37 18.73
N ILE A 279 -10.33 -13.81 19.58
CA ILE A 279 -10.67 -13.57 20.99
C ILE A 279 -11.87 -12.61 21.09
N ASN A 280 -11.90 -11.55 20.29
CA ASN A 280 -13.00 -10.60 20.27
C ASN A 280 -14.36 -11.25 19.92
N GLU A 281 -14.35 -12.22 19.01
CA GLU A 281 -15.57 -12.88 18.54
C GLU A 281 -16.02 -14.03 19.44
N PHE A 282 -15.10 -14.86 19.93
CA PHE A 282 -15.43 -16.09 20.64
C PHE A 282 -15.44 -15.94 22.16
N SER A 283 -14.77 -14.94 22.73
CA SER A 283 -14.66 -14.81 24.19
C SER A 283 -16.02 -14.50 24.84
N GLY A 284 -16.37 -15.31 25.84
CA GLY A 284 -17.59 -15.14 26.65
C GLY A 284 -18.87 -15.66 25.99
N TYR A 285 -18.79 -16.51 24.97
CA TYR A 285 -19.96 -17.13 24.34
C TYR A 285 -20.03 -18.65 24.54
N GLU A 286 -21.26 -19.13 24.75
CA GLU A 286 -21.59 -20.55 24.80
C GLU A 286 -22.25 -20.96 23.49
N TYR A 287 -21.87 -22.13 22.98
CA TYR A 287 -22.35 -22.69 21.73
C TYR A 287 -23.07 -24.01 22.00
N THR A 288 -24.35 -24.09 21.61
CA THR A 288 -25.16 -25.30 21.80
C THR A 288 -25.05 -26.23 20.60
N CYS A 289 -24.76 -27.51 20.83
CA CYS A 289 -24.85 -28.53 19.79
C CYS A 289 -26.30 -29.01 19.58
N ASN A 290 -26.71 -29.13 18.33
CA ASN A 290 -27.99 -29.74 17.98
C ASN A 290 -27.91 -31.28 18.05
N ALA A 291 -29.05 -31.97 18.22
CA ALA A 291 -29.11 -33.44 18.39
C ALA A 291 -28.45 -34.22 17.24
N HIS A 292 -28.53 -33.71 16.01
CA HIS A 292 -27.85 -34.28 14.84
C HIS A 292 -26.32 -34.19 14.91
N GLU A 293 -25.77 -33.19 15.60
CA GLU A 293 -24.32 -33.02 15.74
C GLU A 293 -23.76 -33.86 16.88
N LEU A 294 -24.52 -34.02 17.96
CA LEU A 294 -24.23 -34.97 19.03
C LEU A 294 -24.13 -36.40 18.48
N ALA A 295 -25.03 -36.81 17.57
CA ALA A 295 -24.99 -38.12 16.93
C ALA A 295 -23.72 -38.34 16.08
N LYS A 296 -23.21 -37.29 15.44
CA LYS A 296 -21.98 -37.35 14.62
C LYS A 296 -20.70 -37.34 15.48
N ALA A 297 -20.76 -36.74 16.66
CA ALA A 297 -19.63 -36.57 17.57
C ALA A 297 -19.65 -37.57 18.76
N GLN A 298 -20.19 -38.78 18.56
CA GLN A 298 -20.25 -39.83 19.60
C GLN A 298 -20.92 -39.39 20.91
N GLY A 299 -21.89 -38.48 20.84
CA GLY A 299 -22.66 -37.98 21.98
C GLY A 299 -22.02 -36.82 22.75
N VAL A 300 -20.85 -36.32 22.35
CA VAL A 300 -20.16 -35.20 23.03
C VAL A 300 -19.99 -34.03 22.06
N CYS A 301 -20.41 -32.83 22.47
CA CYS A 301 -20.22 -31.62 21.67
C CYS A 301 -18.72 -31.25 21.64
N PRO A 302 -18.10 -31.05 20.47
CA PRO A 302 -16.67 -30.81 20.38
C PRO A 302 -16.22 -29.44 20.94
N TYR A 303 -17.09 -28.43 20.89
CA TYR A 303 -16.83 -27.12 21.49
C TYR A 303 -18.12 -26.59 22.12
N THR A 304 -18.12 -26.42 23.44
CA THR A 304 -19.29 -25.93 24.17
C THR A 304 -19.16 -24.45 24.55
N THR A 305 -17.93 -23.98 24.67
CA THR A 305 -17.59 -22.59 24.99
C THR A 305 -16.59 -22.03 23.98
N GLY A 306 -16.64 -20.73 23.76
CA GLY A 306 -15.65 -20.06 22.91
C GLY A 306 -14.24 -20.09 23.47
N ASP A 307 -14.08 -20.15 24.80
CA ASP A 307 -12.75 -20.26 25.43
C ASP A 307 -12.12 -21.64 25.19
N GLU A 308 -12.92 -22.70 25.13
CA GLU A 308 -12.49 -24.05 24.71
C GLU A 308 -12.07 -24.08 23.23
N TYR A 309 -12.70 -23.27 22.38
CA TYR A 309 -12.32 -23.15 20.97
C TYR A 309 -11.02 -22.34 20.75
N LEU A 310 -10.66 -21.47 21.69
CA LEU A 310 -9.48 -20.60 21.61
C LEU A 310 -8.20 -21.23 22.21
N GLY A 311 -8.33 -22.27 23.02
CA GLY A 311 -7.23 -23.00 23.69
C GLY A 311 -6.51 -24.00 22.80
#